data_AF-A0A1H1SQ50-F1
#
_entry.id   AF-A0A1H1SQ50-F1
#
_cell.length_a   1.000
_cell.length_b   1.000
_cell.length_c   1.000
_cell.angle_alpha   90.00
_cell.angle_beta   90.00
_cell.angle_gamma   90.00
#
_symmetry.space_group_name_H-M   'P 1'
#
loop_
_entity.id
_entity.type
_entity.pdbx_description
1 polymer ?
#
loop_
_entity_poly.entity_id
_entity_poly.type
_entity_poly.pdbx_seq_one_letter_code
_entity_poly.pdbx_strand_id
1 'polypeptide(L)'
;MKKFLFLLLFSTFFSFQVKAQSISCQELFETVTEYYSNDSVTCLGSTMLVKVEYYKIEGNGFVVAYIKSNAYDFNGSPYIFCGISQQRWSAFKTNGMYGGSWGESFHEYIRDYTCNCY
;
A
#
# COMPACT_ATOMS: atom_id res chain seq x y z
N MET A 1 18.80 40.96 -49.15
CA MET A 1 17.77 39.89 -49.13
C MET A 1 18.42 38.58 -48.78
N LYS A 2 17.78 37.82 -47.87
CA LYS A 2 17.85 36.36 -47.67
C LYS A 2 19.25 35.76 -47.48
N LYS A 3 19.60 35.46 -46.22
CA LYS A 3 20.38 34.27 -45.79
C LYS A 3 20.81 34.49 -44.33
N PHE A 4 19.91 34.31 -43.37
CA PHE A 4 20.27 34.02 -41.98
C PHE A 4 19.00 33.73 -41.16
N LEU A 5 18.29 32.66 -41.51
CA LEU A 5 17.12 32.26 -40.72
C LEU A 5 16.77 30.78 -40.92
N PHE A 6 17.72 29.90 -40.62
CA PHE A 6 17.48 28.46 -40.54
C PHE A 6 18.51 27.83 -39.60
N LEU A 7 18.38 28.05 -38.28
CA LEU A 7 19.26 27.40 -37.29
C LEU A 7 18.61 27.17 -35.92
N LEU A 8 17.28 27.15 -35.83
CA LEU A 8 16.55 26.90 -34.58
C LEU A 8 15.40 25.89 -34.79
N LEU A 9 15.73 24.74 -35.39
CA LEU A 9 14.82 23.59 -35.53
C LEU A 9 15.59 22.30 -35.22
N PHE A 10 16.19 22.24 -34.04
CA PHE A 10 16.68 21.00 -33.44
C PHE A 10 16.36 21.03 -31.94
N SER A 11 15.08 21.28 -31.63
CA SER A 11 14.52 20.94 -30.32
C SER A 11 14.44 19.42 -30.28
N THR A 12 15.51 18.80 -29.78
CA THR A 12 15.53 17.39 -29.44
C THR A 12 14.50 17.17 -28.34
N PHE A 13 13.38 16.56 -28.72
CA PHE A 13 12.47 15.88 -27.78
C PHE A 13 13.26 14.76 -27.10
N PHE A 14 14.01 15.11 -26.06
CA PHE A 14 14.62 14.16 -25.16
C PHE A 14 13.48 13.52 -24.36
N SER A 15 12.89 12.48 -24.94
CA SER A 15 11.89 11.66 -24.27
C SER A 15 12.63 10.91 -23.18
N PHE A 16 12.58 11.43 -21.95
CA PHE A 16 13.08 10.72 -20.78
C PHE A 16 12.30 9.41 -20.67
N GLN A 17 12.96 8.30 -21.01
CA GLN A 17 12.47 6.96 -20.74
C GLN A 17 12.51 6.78 -19.23
N VAL A 18 11.40 7.07 -18.55
CA VAL A 18 11.23 6.75 -17.13
C VAL A 18 11.28 5.23 -17.04
N LYS A 19 12.43 4.69 -16.62
CA LYS A 19 12.53 3.27 -16.28
C LYS A 19 11.78 3.08 -14.98
N ALA A 20 10.59 2.51 -15.04
CA ALA A 20 9.94 1.96 -13.87
C ALA A 20 10.84 0.83 -13.33
N GLN A 21 11.55 1.09 -12.23
CA GLN A 21 12.24 0.04 -11.50
C GLN A 21 11.17 -0.83 -10.84
N SER A 22 11.16 -2.12 -11.13
CA SER A 22 10.33 -3.08 -10.40
C SER A 22 10.92 -3.23 -9.01
N ILE A 23 10.08 -3.19 -7.98
CA ILE A 23 10.45 -3.42 -6.57
C ILE A 23 9.95 -4.80 -6.13
N SER A 24 10.75 -5.52 -5.34
CA SER A 24 10.29 -6.78 -4.74
C SER A 24 9.31 -6.52 -3.60
N CYS A 25 8.39 -7.46 -3.32
CA CYS A 25 7.44 -7.25 -2.23
C CYS A 25 8.14 -7.15 -0.86
N GLN A 26 9.27 -7.82 -0.70
CA GLN A 26 10.09 -7.76 0.50
C GLN A 26 10.72 -6.37 0.67
N GLU A 27 11.35 -5.84 -0.37
CA GLU A 27 11.97 -4.51 -0.34
C GLU A 27 10.93 -3.40 -0.13
N LEU A 28 9.75 -3.53 -0.75
CA LEU A 28 8.64 -2.62 -0.51
C LEU A 28 8.16 -2.67 0.95
N PHE A 29 8.00 -3.88 1.50
CA PHE A 29 7.63 -4.07 2.89
C PHE A 29 8.65 -3.43 3.84
N GLU A 30 9.94 -3.67 3.63
CA GLU A 30 11.03 -3.08 4.42
C GLU A 30 11.00 -1.55 4.33
N THR A 31 10.92 -1.01 3.12
CA THR A 31 10.86 0.45 2.89
C THR A 31 9.67 1.08 3.61
N VAL A 32 8.49 0.46 3.56
CA VAL A 32 7.29 1.00 4.21
C VAL A 32 7.38 0.90 5.73
N THR A 33 7.95 -0.20 6.25
CA THR A 33 8.02 -0.46 7.70
C THR A 33 9.20 0.21 8.39
N GLU A 34 10.14 0.82 7.66
CA GLU A 34 11.11 1.78 8.21
C GLU A 34 10.42 3.04 8.77
N TYR A 35 9.25 3.39 8.25
CA TYR A 35 8.46 4.51 8.78
C TYR A 35 7.65 4.08 10.00
N TYR A 36 7.32 5.03 10.88
CA TYR A 36 6.33 4.79 11.93
C TYR A 36 4.94 4.66 11.31
N SER A 37 4.19 3.64 11.76
CA SER A 37 2.78 3.51 11.37
C SER A 37 2.00 4.74 11.82
N ASN A 38 1.16 5.25 10.93
CA ASN A 38 0.30 6.40 11.22
C ASN A 38 -0.87 6.01 12.12
N ASP A 39 -1.29 4.75 12.05
CA ASP A 39 -2.43 4.21 12.76
C ASP A 39 -2.32 2.68 12.81
N SER A 40 -2.92 2.05 13.82
CA SER A 40 -2.94 0.59 13.93
C SER A 40 -4.16 0.12 14.72
N VAL A 41 -4.55 -1.14 14.50
CA VAL A 41 -5.61 -1.78 15.27
C VAL A 41 -5.28 -3.24 15.56
N THR A 42 -5.46 -3.64 16.82
CA THR A 42 -5.46 -5.04 17.23
C THR A 42 -6.83 -5.64 16.95
N CYS A 43 -6.86 -6.71 16.16
CA CYS A 43 -8.10 -7.34 15.70
C CYS A 43 -8.60 -8.38 16.72
N LEU A 44 -9.00 -7.93 17.91
CA LEU A 44 -9.44 -8.81 19.00
C LEU A 44 -10.59 -9.73 18.56
N GLY A 45 -10.51 -11.01 18.92
CA GLY A 45 -11.51 -12.02 18.55
C GLY A 45 -11.46 -12.47 17.10
N SER A 46 -10.60 -11.89 16.25
CA SER A 46 -10.45 -12.32 14.86
C SER A 46 -9.79 -13.69 14.77
N THR A 47 -10.35 -14.56 13.93
CA THR A 47 -9.78 -15.87 13.56
C THR A 47 -8.73 -15.75 12.45
N MET A 48 -8.69 -14.62 11.74
CA MET A 48 -7.82 -14.40 10.58
C MET A 48 -6.73 -13.37 10.82
N LEU A 49 -6.97 -12.34 11.61
CA LEU A 49 -6.06 -11.20 11.79
C LEU A 49 -5.59 -11.10 13.23
N VAL A 50 -4.31 -10.79 13.42
CA VAL A 50 -3.75 -10.40 14.73
C VAL A 50 -3.89 -8.88 14.91
N LYS A 51 -3.30 -8.14 13.97
CA LYS A 51 -3.32 -6.68 13.93
C LYS A 51 -3.21 -6.21 12.49
N VAL A 52 -3.57 -4.95 12.25
CA VAL A 52 -3.42 -4.29 10.96
C VAL A 52 -2.85 -2.89 11.20
N GLU A 53 -1.81 -2.54 10.46
CA GLU A 53 -1.09 -1.27 10.57
C GLU A 53 -1.26 -0.47 9.28
N TYR A 54 -1.46 0.83 9.40
CA TYR A 54 -1.65 1.74 8.29
C TYR A 54 -0.51 2.76 8.23
N TYR A 55 0.01 2.96 7.02
CA TYR A 55 1.10 3.87 6.71
C TYR A 55 0.64 4.83 5.62
N LYS A 56 1.03 6.09 5.72
CA LYS A 56 0.78 7.14 4.74
C LYS A 56 2.10 7.79 4.36
N ILE A 57 2.62 7.40 3.21
CA ILE A 57 3.92 7.84 2.70
C ILE A 57 3.66 8.62 1.41
N GLU A 58 4.07 9.88 1.37
CA GLU A 58 3.90 10.78 0.20
C GLU A 58 2.45 10.83 -0.34
N GLY A 59 1.46 10.72 0.54
CA GLY A 59 0.04 10.72 0.18
C GLY A 59 -0.51 9.36 -0.25
N ASN A 60 0.35 8.36 -0.45
CA ASN A 60 -0.04 6.98 -0.72
C ASN A 60 -0.27 6.23 0.58
N GLY A 61 -1.37 5.48 0.66
CA GLY A 61 -1.69 4.64 1.81
C GLY A 61 -1.27 3.19 1.60
N PHE A 62 -0.63 2.62 2.61
CA PHE A 62 -0.21 1.24 2.67
C PHE A 62 -0.77 0.59 3.92
N VAL A 63 -1.08 -0.69 3.83
CA VAL A 63 -1.51 -1.49 4.97
C VAL A 63 -0.61 -2.69 5.12
N VAL A 64 -0.13 -2.95 6.33
CA VAL A 64 0.49 -4.21 6.71
C VAL A 64 -0.48 -4.98 7.59
N ALA A 65 -1.00 -6.08 7.09
CA ALA A 65 -1.89 -6.97 7.82
C ALA A 65 -1.14 -8.19 8.34
N TYR A 66 -1.26 -8.47 9.63
CA TYR A 66 -0.66 -9.64 10.27
C TYR A 66 -1.69 -10.77 10.30
N ILE A 67 -1.57 -11.68 9.34
CA ILE A 67 -2.53 -12.75 9.08
C ILE A 67 -2.12 -14.02 9.82
N LYS A 68 -3.07 -14.62 10.53
CA LYS A 68 -2.89 -15.86 11.27
C LYS A 68 -2.77 -17.05 10.32
N SER A 69 -1.77 -17.89 10.55
CA SER A 69 -1.67 -19.21 9.90
C SER A 69 -2.66 -20.24 10.45
N ASN A 70 -3.04 -20.09 11.73
CA ASN A 70 -4.01 -20.94 12.44
C ASN A 70 -4.56 -20.24 13.69
N ALA A 71 -5.46 -20.89 14.43
CA ALA A 71 -6.13 -20.29 15.60
C ALA A 71 -5.19 -19.94 16.78
N TYR A 72 -4.02 -20.58 16.87
CA TYR A 72 -3.03 -20.37 17.93
C TYR A 72 -1.90 -19.41 17.52
N ASP A 73 -1.97 -18.86 16.30
CA ASP A 73 -1.00 -17.89 15.82
C ASP A 73 -1.34 -16.49 16.35
N PHE A 74 -0.60 -16.06 17.38
CA PHE A 74 -0.77 -14.75 18.01
C PHE A 74 0.15 -13.67 17.43
N ASN A 75 1.09 -14.04 16.55
CA ASN A 75 2.01 -13.11 15.92
C ASN A 75 1.53 -12.73 14.52
N GLY A 76 1.07 -13.73 13.77
CA GLY A 76 0.70 -13.61 12.37
C GLY A 76 1.90 -13.40 11.45
N SER A 77 1.72 -13.68 10.17
CA SER A 77 2.67 -13.31 9.12
C SER A 77 2.25 -11.99 8.49
N PRO A 78 3.18 -11.04 8.28
CA PRO A 78 2.86 -9.74 7.71
C PRO A 78 2.66 -9.85 6.19
N TYR A 79 1.64 -9.14 5.68
CA TYR A 79 1.37 -8.99 4.25
C TYR A 79 1.06 -7.53 3.95
N ILE A 80 1.66 -7.00 2.88
CA ILE A 80 1.52 -5.60 2.48
C ILE A 80 0.46 -5.42 1.38
N PHE A 81 -0.32 -4.35 1.54
CA PHE A 81 -1.39 -3.92 0.63
C PHE A 81 -1.18 -2.44 0.31
N CYS A 82 -1.47 -2.02 -0.92
CA CYS A 82 -1.06 -0.74 -1.49
C CYS A 82 -2.24 0.07 -2.02
N GLY A 83 -2.13 1.39 -2.02
CA GLY A 83 -3.17 2.27 -2.58
C GLY A 83 -4.44 2.34 -1.71
N ILE A 84 -4.31 2.08 -0.41
CA ILE A 84 -5.42 2.12 0.53
C ILE A 84 -5.73 3.60 0.85
N SER A 85 -6.94 4.05 0.53
CA SER A 85 -7.34 5.41 0.89
C SER A 85 -7.65 5.52 2.39
N GLN A 86 -7.51 6.73 2.93
CA GLN A 86 -7.87 7.01 4.33
C GLN A 86 -9.34 6.68 4.61
N GLN A 87 -10.25 6.88 3.65
CA GLN A 87 -11.65 6.52 3.77
C GLN A 87 -11.84 5.00 3.91
N ARG A 88 -11.13 4.20 3.11
CA ARG A 88 -11.17 2.73 3.20
C ARG A 88 -10.59 2.25 4.52
N TRP A 89 -9.49 2.84 4.97
CA TRP A 89 -8.91 2.55 6.28
C TRP A 89 -9.91 2.84 7.41
N SER A 90 -10.56 4.00 7.40
CA SER A 90 -11.60 4.33 8.38
C SER A 90 -12.77 3.35 8.34
N ALA A 91 -13.26 3.00 7.14
CA ALA A 91 -14.35 2.04 6.99
C ALA A 91 -13.96 0.65 7.52
N PHE A 92 -12.75 0.18 7.22
CA PHE A 92 -12.22 -1.08 7.74
C PHE A 92 -12.29 -1.11 9.28
N LYS A 93 -11.79 -0.06 9.95
CA LYS A 93 -11.79 0.00 11.41
C LYS A 93 -13.19 0.07 12.00
N THR A 94 -14.04 0.93 11.45
CA THR A 94 -15.41 1.10 11.95
C THR A 94 -16.22 -0.18 11.81
N ASN A 95 -16.16 -0.84 10.65
CA ASN A 95 -16.89 -2.08 10.42
C ASN A 95 -16.31 -3.25 11.21
N GLY A 96 -14.98 -3.35 11.33
CA GLY A 96 -14.35 -4.40 12.13
C GLY A 96 -14.63 -4.27 13.64
N MET A 97 -14.78 -3.05 14.15
CA MET A 97 -15.04 -2.79 15.56
C MET A 97 -16.52 -2.86 15.96
N TYR A 98 -17.43 -2.37 15.10
CA TYR A 98 -18.85 -2.23 15.43
C TYR A 98 -19.81 -2.96 14.49
N GLY A 99 -19.37 -3.27 13.26
CA GLY A 99 -20.24 -3.74 12.18
C GLY A 99 -20.22 -5.25 11.93
N GLY A 100 -19.19 -5.97 12.38
CA GLY A 100 -19.09 -7.41 12.09
C GLY A 100 -17.72 -8.03 12.40
N SER A 101 -17.29 -8.98 11.57
CA SER A 101 -16.00 -9.67 11.68
C SER A 101 -14.86 -8.83 11.10
N TRP A 102 -13.73 -8.76 11.82
CA TRP A 102 -12.47 -8.20 11.29
C TRP A 102 -12.07 -8.82 9.95
N GLY A 103 -12.35 -10.11 9.76
CA GLY A 103 -12.07 -10.81 8.52
C GLY A 103 -12.91 -10.29 7.36
N GLU A 104 -14.22 -10.15 7.54
CA GLU A 104 -15.13 -9.65 6.51
C GLU A 104 -14.80 -8.21 6.13
N SER A 105 -14.58 -7.36 7.14
CA SER A 105 -14.18 -5.97 6.93
C SER A 105 -12.87 -5.87 6.14
N PHE A 106 -11.88 -6.72 6.45
CA PHE A 106 -10.63 -6.76 5.70
C PHE A 106 -10.82 -7.16 4.24
N HIS A 107 -11.68 -8.15 3.96
CA HIS A 107 -11.98 -8.56 2.58
C HIS A 107 -12.61 -7.44 1.78
N GLU A 108 -13.54 -6.70 2.37
CA GLU A 108 -14.28 -5.65 1.68
C GLU A 108 -13.43 -4.40 1.39
N TYR A 109 -12.57 -4.01 2.33
CA TYR A 109 -11.90 -2.71 2.26
C TYR A 109 -10.43 -2.77 1.85
N ILE A 110 -9.74 -3.90 2.06
CA ILE A 110 -8.27 -3.98 1.97
C ILE A 110 -7.77 -5.13 1.07
N ARG A 111 -8.33 -6.34 1.17
CA ARG A 111 -7.76 -7.57 0.58
C ARG A 111 -7.40 -7.47 -0.91
N ASP A 112 -8.22 -6.79 -1.70
CA ASP A 112 -8.05 -6.72 -3.16
C ASP A 112 -6.99 -5.69 -3.59
N TYR A 113 -6.45 -4.91 -2.65
CA TYR A 113 -5.44 -3.90 -2.89
C TYR A 113 -4.02 -4.46 -2.80
N THR A 114 -3.78 -5.55 -3.52
CA THR A 114 -2.45 -6.18 -3.59
C THR A 114 -1.45 -5.23 -4.26
N CYS A 115 -0.24 -5.16 -3.73
CA CYS A 115 0.83 -4.37 -4.32
C CYS A 115 1.30 -4.98 -5.66
N ASN A 116 1.64 -4.13 -6.62
CA ASN A 116 2.27 -4.56 -7.88
C ASN A 116 3.79 -4.69 -7.68
N CYS A 117 4.20 -5.76 -7.00
CA CYS A 117 5.58 -6.14 -6.74
C CYS A 117 5.83 -7.58 -7.22
N TYR A 118 7.10 -7.92 -7.48
CA TYR A 118 7.52 -9.24 -7.97
C TYR A 118 8.17 -10.11 -6.89
#